data_AF-A0A8J7ZI38-F1
#
_entry.id   AF-A0A8J7ZI38-F1
#
_cell.length_a   1.000
_cell.length_b   1.000
_cell.length_c   1.000
_cell.angle_alpha   90.00
_cell.angle_beta   90.00
_cell.angle_gamma   90.00
#
_symmetry.space_group_name_H-M   'P 1'
#
loop_
_entity.id
_entity.type
_entity.pdbx_description
1 polymer ?
#
loop_
_entity_poly.entity_id
_entity_poly.type
_entity_poly.pdbx_seq_one_letter_code
_entity_poly.pdbx_strand_id
1 'polypeptide(L)'
;MPSRRSLLRGIAAGVPAIQPAGRFDTRTGSRDDRADRADADEDAVTVGVAVHRVPSIDDAVYRRVRRAVDSGVEQVARNANAALDRRVDHDVVAGATAGDRTVVTNTSQAVWESTADWLDATDRRDPDALHLMLVDAPFGQSIGYGGNRTHLLDGGPVSFANVGATERWDDAAVTANMAIHEVLHGLVTPSEAREVVDRGCEHDLGAVIPVGDGRSGAIATPLATAYAETTAGGETQWPGSGCLGRFSRDVGYDPDWWGHTYALSPATLDATARYVARL
;
A
#
# COMPACT_ATOMS: atom_id res chain seq x y z
N MET A 1 14.08 1.43 36.28
CA MET A 1 13.08 1.94 35.31
C MET A 1 12.68 0.79 34.40
N PRO A 2 11.43 0.34 34.40
CA PRO A 2 11.02 -0.76 33.51
C PRO A 2 10.89 -0.24 32.07
N SER A 3 11.43 -0.99 31.09
CA SER A 3 11.39 -0.64 29.68
C SER A 3 9.95 -0.63 29.13
N ARG A 4 9.64 0.30 28.21
CA ARG A 4 8.33 0.48 27.51
C ARG A 4 7.67 -0.82 26.99
N ARG A 5 8.43 -1.90 26.78
CA ARG A 5 7.92 -3.25 26.41
C ARG A 5 6.96 -3.88 27.43
N SER A 6 6.94 -3.45 28.69
CA SER A 6 6.10 -4.09 29.73
C SER A 6 4.66 -3.53 29.82
N LEU A 7 4.34 -2.43 29.13
CA LEU A 7 3.01 -1.79 29.22
C LEU A 7 2.00 -2.30 28.18
N LEU A 8 2.44 -2.98 27.12
CA LEU A 8 1.57 -3.46 26.03
C LEU A 8 0.91 -4.83 26.27
N ARG A 9 1.15 -5.49 27.41
CA ARG A 9 0.44 -6.74 27.78
C ARG A 9 -0.89 -6.50 28.50
N GLY A 10 -1.26 -5.25 28.78
CA GLY A 10 -2.45 -4.90 29.56
C GLY A 10 -3.73 -4.61 28.77
N ILE A 11 -3.68 -4.53 27.43
CA ILE A 11 -4.82 -4.14 26.59
C ILE A 11 -5.11 -5.23 25.55
N ALA A 12 -5.25 -6.48 26.03
CA ALA A 12 -5.65 -7.63 25.22
C ALA A 12 -6.86 -8.37 25.82
N ALA A 13 -7.71 -7.66 26.56
CA ALA A 13 -8.95 -8.18 27.10
C ALA A 13 -10.05 -7.13 26.91
N GLY A 14 -10.85 -7.24 25.85
CA GLY A 14 -12.00 -6.34 25.69
C GLY A 14 -12.70 -6.23 24.35
N VAL A 15 -12.38 -7.03 23.32
CA VAL A 15 -13.18 -7.05 22.08
C VAL A 15 -13.61 -8.47 21.77
N PRO A 16 -14.92 -8.76 21.66
CA PRO A 16 -15.41 -10.10 21.42
C PRO A 16 -15.08 -10.57 20.00
N ALA A 17 -14.55 -11.79 19.92
CA ALA A 17 -14.31 -12.52 18.69
C ALA A 17 -15.64 -12.85 18.00
N ILE A 18 -15.80 -12.44 16.75
CA ILE A 18 -16.84 -12.95 15.87
C ILE A 18 -16.39 -14.32 15.37
N GLN A 19 -17.15 -15.35 15.72
CA GLN A 19 -16.94 -16.74 15.27
C GLN A 19 -17.20 -16.87 13.77
N PRO A 20 -16.39 -17.63 13.01
CA PRO A 20 -16.79 -18.13 11.71
C PRO A 20 -17.59 -19.42 11.89
N ALA A 21 -18.84 -19.40 11.43
CA ALA A 21 -19.63 -20.60 11.21
C ALA A 21 -19.35 -21.15 9.80
N GLY A 22 -19.24 -22.46 9.69
CA GLY A 22 -19.49 -23.17 8.43
C GLY A 22 -18.28 -23.83 7.78
N ARG A 23 -18.10 -25.13 8.05
CA ARG A 23 -17.35 -26.07 7.20
C ARG A 23 -17.84 -26.00 5.76
N PHE A 24 -16.93 -25.96 4.80
CA PHE A 24 -17.20 -26.46 3.45
C PHE A 24 -16.08 -27.38 2.96
N ASP A 25 -16.56 -28.36 2.22
CA ASP A 25 -16.03 -29.68 1.93
C ASP A 25 -14.94 -29.64 0.85
N THR A 26 -13.94 -30.51 0.98
CA THR A 26 -12.86 -30.68 0.02
C THR A 26 -13.33 -31.57 -1.12
N ARG A 27 -13.50 -31.02 -2.33
CA ARG A 27 -13.51 -31.79 -3.57
C ARG A 27 -12.63 -31.18 -4.65
N THR A 28 -11.63 -31.96 -5.02
CA THR A 28 -10.91 -31.96 -6.28
C THR A 28 -11.85 -32.22 -7.46
N GLY A 29 -11.77 -31.43 -8.53
CA GLY A 29 -12.42 -31.76 -9.80
C GLY A 29 -12.54 -30.61 -10.80
N SER A 30 -11.83 -30.78 -11.92
CA SER A 30 -12.14 -30.34 -13.28
C SER A 30 -12.22 -28.85 -13.65
N ARG A 31 -11.30 -28.47 -14.55
CA ARG A 31 -11.52 -27.43 -15.57
C ARG A 31 -12.78 -27.80 -16.37
N ASP A 32 -13.86 -27.02 -16.24
CA ASP A 32 -14.87 -26.81 -17.32
C ASP A 32 -15.97 -25.76 -17.00
N ASP A 33 -16.00 -25.13 -15.83
CA ASP A 33 -17.06 -24.15 -15.50
C ASP A 33 -16.79 -22.69 -15.96
N ARG A 34 -15.97 -22.48 -17.01
CA ARG A 34 -15.66 -21.13 -17.51
C ARG A 34 -16.62 -20.60 -18.58
N ALA A 35 -17.63 -21.36 -18.99
CA ALA A 35 -18.49 -21.01 -20.12
C ALA A 35 -19.76 -20.20 -19.80
N ASP A 36 -20.15 -20.06 -18.52
CA ASP A 36 -21.46 -19.46 -18.17
C ASP A 36 -21.40 -18.05 -17.54
N ARG A 37 -20.28 -17.31 -17.71
CA ARG A 37 -20.17 -15.88 -17.32
C ARG A 37 -20.26 -14.92 -18.50
N ALA A 38 -21.10 -15.24 -19.49
CA ALA A 38 -21.27 -14.45 -20.71
C ALA A 38 -22.40 -13.41 -20.63
N ASP A 39 -22.64 -12.84 -19.45
CA ASP A 39 -23.11 -11.46 -19.29
C ASP A 39 -21.98 -10.73 -18.57
N ALA A 40 -20.88 -10.51 -19.29
CA ALA A 40 -19.87 -9.57 -18.85
C ALA A 40 -20.51 -8.19 -18.92
N ASP A 41 -20.73 -7.58 -17.77
CA ASP A 41 -21.07 -6.17 -17.64
C ASP A 41 -19.93 -5.39 -18.34
N GLU A 42 -20.15 -4.98 -19.59
CA GLU A 42 -19.13 -4.37 -20.47
C GLU A 42 -18.50 -3.11 -19.84
N ASP A 43 -19.13 -2.56 -18.80
CA ASP A 43 -18.70 -1.38 -18.06
C ASP A 43 -17.93 -1.67 -16.76
N ALA A 44 -17.73 -2.94 -16.39
CA ALA A 44 -17.00 -3.31 -15.18
C ALA A 44 -15.49 -3.07 -15.31
N VAL A 45 -14.89 -2.37 -14.34
CA VAL A 45 -13.43 -2.18 -14.23
C VAL A 45 -12.87 -2.95 -13.05
N THR A 46 -11.64 -3.45 -13.18
CA THR A 46 -10.92 -4.11 -12.09
C THR A 46 -9.65 -3.35 -11.77
N VAL A 47 -9.43 -3.02 -10.49
CA VAL A 47 -8.14 -2.52 -10.01
C VAL A 47 -7.25 -3.72 -9.65
N GLY A 48 -6.36 -4.09 -10.58
CA GLY A 48 -5.46 -5.23 -10.44
C GLY A 48 -4.12 -4.88 -9.79
N VAL A 49 -3.67 -5.70 -8.82
CA VAL A 49 -2.34 -5.60 -8.20
C VAL A 49 -1.70 -6.99 -8.06
N ALA A 50 -0.49 -7.14 -8.59
CA ALA A 50 0.37 -8.31 -8.37
C ALA A 50 1.47 -7.97 -7.35
N VAL A 51 1.49 -8.69 -6.22
CA VAL A 51 2.49 -8.48 -5.16
C VAL A 51 3.61 -9.50 -5.28
N HIS A 52 4.79 -9.06 -5.70
CA HIS A 52 6.01 -9.86 -5.87
C HIS A 52 6.94 -9.70 -4.68
N ARG A 53 7.92 -10.61 -4.53
CA ARG A 53 8.93 -10.49 -3.47
C ARG A 53 10.29 -11.01 -3.90
N VAL A 54 11.33 -10.55 -3.21
CA VAL A 54 12.64 -11.24 -3.21
C VAL A 54 12.64 -12.43 -2.22
N PRO A 55 13.51 -13.44 -2.39
CA PRO A 55 13.51 -14.65 -1.56
C PRO A 55 13.77 -14.42 -0.07
N SER A 56 14.47 -13.34 0.29
CA SER A 56 14.79 -13.04 1.70
C SER A 56 13.60 -12.52 2.51
N ILE A 57 12.47 -12.21 1.86
CA ILE A 57 11.24 -11.78 2.55
C ILE A 57 10.51 -12.98 3.14
N ASP A 58 10.47 -13.01 4.47
CA ASP A 58 9.73 -14.01 5.24
C ASP A 58 8.26 -14.11 4.82
N ASP A 59 7.77 -15.34 4.79
CA ASP A 59 6.39 -15.68 4.42
C ASP A 59 5.32 -14.96 5.25
N ALA A 60 5.56 -14.75 6.55
CA ALA A 60 4.64 -14.05 7.42
C ALA A 60 4.59 -12.55 7.09
N VAL A 61 5.75 -11.94 6.81
CA VAL A 61 5.83 -10.54 6.34
C VAL A 61 5.10 -10.39 5.01
N TYR A 62 5.41 -11.24 4.03
CA TYR A 62 4.76 -11.24 2.73
C TYR A 62 3.22 -11.37 2.84
N ARG A 63 2.72 -12.34 3.61
CA ARG A 63 1.28 -12.52 3.81
C ARG A 63 0.61 -11.36 4.55
N ARG A 64 1.33 -10.69 5.47
CA ARG A 64 0.80 -9.50 6.16
C ARG A 64 0.69 -8.34 5.18
N VAL A 65 1.76 -8.06 4.45
CA VAL A 65 1.82 -6.95 3.48
C VAL A 65 0.78 -7.15 2.38
N ARG A 66 0.68 -8.34 1.78
CA ARG A 66 -0.33 -8.60 0.74
C ARG A 66 -1.76 -8.40 1.23
N ARG A 67 -2.08 -8.81 2.47
CA ARG A 67 -3.40 -8.57 3.06
C ARG A 67 -3.69 -7.09 3.32
N ALA A 68 -2.67 -6.32 3.66
CA ALA A 68 -2.81 -4.88 3.83
C ALA A 68 -3.06 -4.19 2.48
N VAL A 69 -2.30 -4.56 1.44
CA VAL A 69 -2.50 -4.11 0.07
C VAL A 69 -3.92 -4.45 -0.42
N ASP A 70 -4.34 -5.71 -0.27
CA ASP A 70 -5.69 -6.18 -0.59
C ASP A 70 -6.77 -5.31 0.08
N SER A 71 -6.67 -5.07 1.39
CA SER A 71 -7.59 -4.20 2.11
C SER A 71 -7.54 -2.73 1.66
N GLY A 72 -6.38 -2.23 1.23
CA GLY A 72 -6.23 -0.88 0.67
C GLY A 72 -6.91 -0.75 -0.69
N VAL A 73 -6.69 -1.70 -1.60
CA VAL A 73 -7.29 -1.71 -2.95
C VAL A 73 -8.80 -1.98 -2.87
N GLU A 74 -9.25 -2.84 -1.94
CA GLU A 74 -10.67 -3.05 -1.67
C GLU A 74 -11.36 -1.73 -1.26
N GLN A 75 -10.71 -0.90 -0.44
CA GLN A 75 -11.25 0.42 -0.08
C GLN A 75 -11.39 1.34 -1.31
N VAL A 76 -10.41 1.33 -2.21
CA VAL A 76 -10.47 2.07 -3.48
C VAL A 76 -11.65 1.58 -4.33
N ALA A 77 -11.74 0.28 -4.60
CA ALA A 77 -12.78 -0.29 -5.44
C ALA A 77 -14.18 -0.09 -4.85
N ARG A 78 -14.36 -0.30 -3.54
CA ARG A 78 -15.63 -0.05 -2.85
C ARG A 78 -16.05 1.41 -2.92
N ASN A 79 -15.11 2.35 -2.75
CA ASN A 79 -15.41 3.77 -2.83
C ASN A 79 -15.75 4.20 -4.27
N ALA A 80 -14.98 3.73 -5.26
CA ALA A 80 -15.21 4.02 -6.66
C ALA A 80 -16.57 3.46 -7.15
N ASN A 81 -16.95 2.23 -6.75
CA ASN A 81 -18.29 1.69 -7.00
C ASN A 81 -19.40 2.64 -6.53
N ALA A 82 -19.25 3.20 -5.34
CA ALA A 82 -20.26 4.08 -4.76
C ALA A 82 -20.30 5.45 -5.46
N ALA A 83 -19.20 5.88 -6.08
CA ALA A 83 -19.06 7.20 -6.69
C ALA A 83 -19.37 7.24 -8.20
N LEU A 84 -19.14 6.14 -8.94
CA LEU A 84 -19.07 6.16 -10.41
C LEU A 84 -20.27 5.54 -11.14
N ASP A 85 -21.28 5.04 -10.41
CA ASP A 85 -22.44 4.33 -10.98
C ASP A 85 -22.06 3.21 -11.97
N ARG A 86 -20.90 2.59 -11.74
CA ARG A 86 -20.35 1.46 -12.50
C ARG A 86 -19.73 0.45 -11.54
N ARG A 87 -19.69 -0.81 -11.96
CA ARG A 87 -19.03 -1.85 -11.18
C ARG A 87 -17.51 -1.69 -11.23
N VAL A 88 -16.89 -1.65 -10.06
CA VAL A 88 -15.45 -1.59 -9.84
C VAL A 88 -15.06 -2.76 -8.94
N ASP A 89 -14.44 -3.78 -9.51
CA ASP A 89 -13.87 -4.88 -8.75
C ASP A 89 -12.41 -4.56 -8.36
N HIS A 90 -11.85 -5.36 -7.47
CA HIS A 90 -10.41 -5.38 -7.18
C HIS A 90 -9.88 -6.81 -7.28
N ASP A 91 -8.63 -6.95 -7.69
CA ASP A 91 -7.94 -8.24 -7.68
C ASP A 91 -6.50 -8.06 -7.18
N VAL A 92 -6.20 -8.58 -5.99
CA VAL A 92 -4.85 -8.56 -5.42
C VAL A 92 -4.28 -9.97 -5.37
N VAL A 93 -3.45 -10.29 -6.34
CA VAL A 93 -2.89 -11.62 -6.52
C VAL A 93 -1.50 -11.74 -5.90
N ALA A 94 -1.19 -12.97 -5.48
CA ALA A 94 0.18 -13.34 -5.13
C ALA A 94 1.03 -13.40 -6.40
N GLY A 95 1.99 -12.50 -6.51
CA GLY A 95 2.98 -12.50 -7.58
C GLY A 95 4.07 -13.55 -7.37
N ALA A 96 5.01 -13.59 -8.31
CA ALA A 96 6.15 -14.50 -8.24
C ALA A 96 7.21 -14.04 -7.22
N THR A 97 8.02 -15.01 -6.77
CA THR A 97 9.27 -14.73 -6.03
C THR A 97 10.41 -14.61 -7.05
N ALA A 98 11.09 -13.47 -7.06
CA ALA A 98 12.25 -13.25 -7.93
C ALA A 98 13.44 -14.14 -7.51
N GLY A 99 14.38 -14.38 -8.41
CA GLY A 99 15.60 -15.13 -8.07
C GLY A 99 16.53 -14.31 -7.18
N ASP A 100 17.44 -15.00 -6.49
CA ASP A 100 18.51 -14.32 -5.74
C ASP A 100 19.29 -13.38 -6.65
N ARG A 101 19.48 -12.14 -6.21
CA ARG A 101 20.17 -11.05 -6.96
C ARG A 101 19.50 -10.60 -8.25
N THR A 102 18.28 -11.06 -8.53
CA THR A 102 17.51 -10.59 -9.69
C THR A 102 17.14 -9.11 -9.54
N VAL A 103 16.69 -8.72 -8.34
CA VAL A 103 16.37 -7.32 -8.03
C VAL A 103 17.60 -6.65 -7.43
N VAL A 104 18.04 -5.56 -8.05
CA VAL A 104 19.24 -4.79 -7.66
C VAL A 104 18.83 -3.63 -6.75
N THR A 105 19.29 -3.64 -5.50
CA THR A 105 18.83 -2.72 -4.44
C THR A 105 19.84 -1.61 -4.10
N ASN A 106 20.68 -1.20 -5.05
CA ASN A 106 21.69 -0.14 -4.82
C ASN A 106 21.15 1.28 -5.01
N THR A 107 20.11 1.47 -5.83
CA THR A 107 19.43 2.75 -6.10
C THR A 107 17.95 2.46 -6.42
N SER A 108 17.05 3.42 -6.20
CA SER A 108 15.63 3.27 -6.58
C SER A 108 15.49 2.96 -8.07
N GLN A 109 16.28 3.62 -8.92
CA GLN A 109 16.32 3.37 -10.35
C GLN A 109 16.67 1.92 -10.68
N ALA A 110 17.70 1.37 -10.06
CA ALA A 110 18.09 -0.01 -10.29
C ALA A 110 17.03 -1.02 -9.82
N VAL A 111 16.31 -0.72 -8.73
CA VAL A 111 15.19 -1.57 -8.29
C VAL A 111 14.10 -1.61 -9.35
N TRP A 112 13.70 -0.45 -9.88
CA TRP A 112 12.69 -0.38 -10.95
C TRP A 112 13.13 -1.11 -12.21
N GLU A 113 14.33 -0.82 -12.71
CA GLU A 113 14.85 -1.40 -13.95
C GLU A 113 14.98 -2.92 -13.83
N SER A 114 15.63 -3.40 -12.77
CA SER A 114 15.79 -4.85 -12.57
C SER A 114 14.48 -5.59 -12.30
N THR A 115 13.50 -4.93 -11.67
CA THR A 115 12.14 -5.49 -11.50
C THR A 115 11.40 -5.56 -12.83
N ALA A 116 11.43 -4.49 -13.63
CA ALA A 116 10.80 -4.45 -14.94
C ALA A 116 11.41 -5.50 -15.88
N ASP A 117 12.75 -5.54 -15.97
CA ASP A 117 13.49 -6.52 -16.77
C ASP A 117 13.14 -7.96 -16.37
N TRP A 118 12.99 -8.22 -15.07
CA TRP A 118 12.60 -9.55 -14.58
C TRP A 118 11.16 -9.92 -14.93
N LEU A 119 10.20 -8.98 -14.79
CA LEU A 119 8.81 -9.21 -15.18
C LEU A 119 8.72 -9.53 -16.67
N ASP A 120 9.41 -8.75 -17.51
CA ASP A 120 9.42 -8.92 -18.96
C ASP A 120 10.13 -10.23 -19.36
N ALA A 121 11.31 -10.49 -18.82
CA ALA A 121 12.08 -11.71 -19.13
C ALA A 121 11.39 -13.01 -18.67
N THR A 122 10.38 -12.90 -17.81
CA THR A 122 9.63 -14.06 -17.32
C THR A 122 8.17 -14.10 -17.78
N ASP A 123 7.80 -13.24 -18.73
CA ASP A 123 6.44 -13.14 -19.29
C ASP A 123 5.37 -12.96 -18.19
N ARG A 124 5.66 -12.04 -17.26
CA ARG A 124 4.83 -11.73 -16.09
C ARG A 124 4.33 -10.29 -16.06
N ARG A 125 4.75 -9.46 -17.00
CA ARG A 125 4.30 -8.08 -17.10
C ARG A 125 2.87 -8.07 -17.63
N ASP A 126 1.95 -7.64 -16.78
CA ASP A 126 0.56 -7.42 -17.14
C ASP A 126 0.33 -5.91 -17.27
N PRO A 127 -0.02 -5.41 -18.46
CA PRO A 127 -0.27 -3.98 -18.65
C PRO A 127 -1.48 -3.47 -17.86
N ASP A 128 -2.38 -4.35 -17.43
CA ASP A 128 -3.62 -3.99 -16.74
C ASP A 128 -3.52 -4.13 -15.21
N ALA A 129 -2.32 -4.47 -14.68
CA ALA A 129 -2.08 -4.63 -13.25
C ALA A 129 -0.89 -3.81 -12.74
N LEU A 130 -0.99 -3.30 -11.52
CA LEU A 130 0.16 -2.75 -10.80
C LEU A 130 1.05 -3.88 -10.30
N HIS A 131 2.35 -3.77 -10.52
CA HIS A 131 3.34 -4.69 -10.01
C HIS A 131 4.06 -4.08 -8.81
N LEU A 132 3.76 -4.56 -7.60
CA LEU A 132 4.45 -4.17 -6.38
C LEU A 132 5.55 -5.18 -6.04
N MET A 133 6.82 -4.76 -6.07
CA MET A 133 7.95 -5.57 -5.63
C MET A 133 8.30 -5.28 -4.15
N LEU A 134 8.23 -6.31 -3.30
CA LEU A 134 8.74 -6.21 -1.93
C LEU A 134 10.25 -6.51 -1.92
N VAL A 135 11.04 -5.52 -1.52
CA VAL A 135 12.51 -5.60 -1.48
C VAL A 135 13.05 -5.62 -0.06
N ASP A 136 14.17 -6.31 0.12
CA ASP A 136 14.88 -6.41 1.39
C ASP A 136 16.20 -5.64 1.34
N ALA A 137 16.15 -4.36 1.65
CA ALA A 137 17.33 -3.51 1.70
C ALA A 137 17.33 -2.67 2.97
N PRO A 138 17.55 -3.29 4.15
CA PRO A 138 17.46 -2.62 5.44
C PRO A 138 18.39 -1.42 5.57
N PHE A 139 19.50 -1.36 4.82
CA PHE A 139 20.45 -0.25 4.86
C PHE A 139 20.50 0.54 3.55
N GLY A 140 19.55 0.29 2.63
CA GLY A 140 19.48 0.91 1.30
C GLY A 140 18.95 2.35 1.33
N GLN A 141 19.69 3.29 1.93
CA GLN A 141 19.26 4.70 2.01
C GLN A 141 18.99 5.32 0.63
N SER A 142 19.78 4.94 -0.37
CA SER A 142 19.66 5.39 -1.76
C SER A 142 18.39 4.91 -2.46
N ILE A 143 17.65 3.95 -1.90
CA ILE A 143 16.37 3.48 -2.45
C ILE A 143 15.17 3.97 -1.63
N GLY A 144 15.39 4.43 -0.40
CA GLY A 144 14.32 4.85 0.50
C GLY A 144 13.40 3.70 0.93
N TYR A 145 12.16 4.05 1.28
CA TYR A 145 11.13 3.09 1.74
C TYR A 145 10.30 2.50 0.60
N GLY A 146 10.40 3.07 -0.58
CA GLY A 146 9.63 2.66 -1.74
C GLY A 146 9.75 3.66 -2.87
N GLY A 147 9.09 3.32 -3.97
CA GLY A 147 8.87 4.26 -5.05
C GLY A 147 8.06 3.65 -6.18
N ASN A 148 7.34 4.52 -6.89
CA ASN A 148 6.59 4.21 -8.09
C ASN A 148 7.17 4.99 -9.29
N ARG A 149 7.11 4.38 -10.49
CA ARG A 149 7.63 4.99 -11.72
C ARG A 149 6.56 5.60 -12.63
N THR A 150 5.36 5.04 -12.65
CA THR A 150 4.30 5.37 -13.62
C THR A 150 2.93 4.94 -13.08
N HIS A 151 1.86 5.34 -13.75
CA HIS A 151 0.51 5.08 -13.30
C HIS A 151 -0.12 3.92 -14.09
N LEU A 152 -1.14 3.26 -13.52
CA LEU A 152 -1.84 2.14 -14.14
C LEU A 152 -2.35 2.42 -15.57
N LEU A 153 -2.82 3.64 -15.85
CA LEU A 153 -3.30 4.07 -17.16
C LEU A 153 -2.20 4.13 -18.23
N ASP A 154 -0.94 4.20 -17.80
CA ASP A 154 0.22 4.23 -18.69
C ASP A 154 0.77 2.81 -18.98
N GLY A 155 0.21 1.77 -18.37
CA GLY A 155 0.50 0.36 -18.66
C GLY A 155 1.40 -0.33 -17.64
N GLY A 156 0.78 -1.11 -16.75
CA GLY A 156 1.44 -2.09 -15.90
C GLY A 156 2.54 -1.52 -15.00
N PRO A 157 2.25 -0.51 -14.16
CA PRO A 157 3.26 0.25 -13.44
C PRO A 157 4.04 -0.62 -12.47
N VAL A 158 5.33 -0.31 -12.32
CA VAL A 158 6.20 -0.98 -11.34
C VAL A 158 6.39 -0.05 -10.15
N SER A 159 5.99 -0.56 -8.99
CA SER A 159 6.26 0.01 -7.67
C SER A 159 7.17 -0.92 -6.88
N PHE A 160 7.87 -0.40 -5.88
CA PHE A 160 8.52 -1.21 -4.88
C PHE A 160 8.27 -0.68 -3.48
N ALA A 161 8.27 -1.57 -2.49
CA ALA A 161 8.31 -1.23 -1.07
C ALA A 161 9.51 -1.92 -0.41
N ASN A 162 10.37 -1.13 0.24
CA ASN A 162 11.54 -1.61 0.97
C ASN A 162 11.16 -2.10 2.36
N VAL A 163 10.53 -3.28 2.39
CA VAL A 163 10.09 -3.93 3.62
C VAL A 163 11.26 -4.25 4.55
N GLY A 164 12.46 -4.49 4.01
CA GLY A 164 13.65 -4.69 4.81
C GLY A 164 13.99 -3.47 5.68
N ALA A 165 13.84 -2.26 5.13
CA ALA A 165 14.05 -1.03 5.88
C ALA A 165 12.94 -0.77 6.89
N THR A 166 11.67 -0.81 6.48
CA THR A 166 10.56 -0.49 7.38
C THR A 166 10.41 -1.51 8.52
N GLU A 167 10.68 -2.81 8.30
CA GLU A 167 10.67 -3.80 9.38
C GLU A 167 11.86 -3.64 10.35
N ARG A 168 12.98 -3.07 9.85
CA ARG A 168 14.19 -2.90 10.64
C ARG A 168 14.16 -1.64 11.50
N TRP A 169 13.66 -0.54 10.94
CA TRP A 169 13.74 0.79 11.55
C TRP A 169 12.42 1.27 12.13
N ASP A 170 11.30 0.69 11.70
CA ASP A 170 9.97 1.02 12.21
C ASP A 170 9.28 -0.25 12.73
N ASP A 171 8.03 -0.46 12.33
CA ASP A 171 7.24 -1.61 12.73
C ASP A 171 6.46 -2.24 11.57
N ALA A 172 5.75 -3.32 11.91
CA ALA A 172 4.93 -4.07 10.99
C ALA A 172 3.76 -3.25 10.40
N ALA A 173 3.28 -2.22 11.11
CA ALA A 173 2.21 -1.36 10.65
C ALA A 173 2.73 -0.36 9.62
N VAL A 174 3.90 0.24 9.85
CA VAL A 174 4.59 1.10 8.85
C VAL A 174 4.90 0.31 7.59
N THR A 175 5.41 -0.90 7.72
CA THR A 175 5.73 -1.75 6.55
C THR A 175 4.50 -2.03 5.68
N ALA A 176 3.38 -2.39 6.32
CA ALA A 176 2.13 -2.64 5.61
C ALA A 176 1.54 -1.37 5.00
N ASN A 177 1.61 -0.26 5.72
CA ASN A 177 1.14 1.04 5.27
C ASN A 177 1.96 1.56 4.07
N MET A 178 3.29 1.41 4.10
CA MET A 178 4.18 1.76 2.98
C MET A 178 3.87 0.94 1.72
N ALA A 179 3.55 -0.35 1.86
CA ALA A 179 3.15 -1.14 0.70
C ALA A 179 1.82 -0.65 0.07
N ILE A 180 0.87 -0.18 0.88
CA ILE A 180 -0.36 0.46 0.38
C ILE A 180 -0.01 1.79 -0.29
N HIS A 181 0.82 2.61 0.35
CA HIS A 181 1.29 3.89 -0.17
C HIS A 181 1.85 3.77 -1.58
N GLU A 182 2.74 2.81 -1.80
CA GLU A 182 3.41 2.61 -3.10
C GLU A 182 2.47 2.05 -4.19
N VAL A 183 1.38 1.40 -3.79
CA VAL A 183 0.28 1.03 -4.71
C VAL A 183 -0.54 2.27 -5.07
N LEU A 184 -0.83 3.14 -4.09
CA LEU A 184 -1.60 4.35 -4.32
C LEU A 184 -0.91 5.34 -5.26
N HIS A 185 0.43 5.43 -5.25
CA HIS A 185 1.16 6.22 -6.25
C HIS A 185 0.92 5.78 -7.69
N GLY A 186 0.61 4.50 -7.91
CA GLY A 186 0.25 4.03 -9.25
C GLY A 186 -1.25 4.19 -9.59
N LEU A 187 -2.06 4.64 -8.63
CA LEU A 187 -3.53 4.82 -8.73
C LEU A 187 -3.98 6.27 -8.51
N VAL A 188 -3.05 7.20 -8.39
CA VAL A 188 -3.30 8.62 -8.27
C VAL A 188 -2.28 9.32 -9.16
N THR A 189 -2.68 10.41 -9.80
CA THR A 189 -1.74 11.29 -10.52
C THR A 189 -1.64 12.64 -9.82
N PRO A 190 -0.60 13.44 -10.11
CA PRO A 190 -0.54 14.84 -9.72
C PRO A 190 -1.76 15.66 -10.18
N SER A 191 -2.39 15.30 -11.30
CA SER A 191 -3.62 15.98 -11.74
C SER A 191 -4.81 15.65 -10.85
N GLU A 192 -5.00 14.37 -10.47
CA GLU A 192 -6.10 13.99 -9.58
C GLU A 192 -5.90 14.55 -8.17
N ALA A 193 -4.65 14.59 -7.68
CA ALA A 193 -4.34 15.26 -6.43
C ALA A 193 -4.73 16.75 -6.48
N ARG A 194 -4.46 17.42 -7.61
CA ARG A 194 -4.77 18.85 -7.76
C ARG A 194 -6.27 19.13 -7.72
N GLU A 195 -7.07 18.27 -8.30
CA GLU A 195 -8.53 18.41 -8.29
C GLU A 195 -9.14 18.28 -6.88
N VAL A 196 -8.46 17.60 -5.94
CA VAL A 196 -8.98 17.36 -4.59
C VAL A 196 -8.44 18.34 -3.55
N VAL A 197 -7.14 18.67 -3.59
CA VAL A 197 -6.48 19.52 -2.58
C VAL A 197 -5.86 20.80 -3.16
N ASP A 198 -6.28 21.20 -4.38
CA ASP A 198 -5.79 22.39 -5.13
C ASP A 198 -4.26 22.38 -5.34
N ARG A 199 -3.65 21.19 -5.28
CA ARG A 199 -2.20 20.97 -5.34
C ARG A 199 -1.86 19.65 -6.00
N GLY A 200 -0.81 19.65 -6.81
CA GLY A 200 -0.40 18.45 -7.55
C GLY A 200 0.47 17.45 -6.78
N CYS A 201 0.39 17.40 -5.45
CA CYS A 201 1.18 16.46 -4.66
C CYS A 201 0.29 15.41 -4.01
N GLU A 202 0.52 14.14 -4.33
CA GLU A 202 -0.27 13.01 -3.85
C GLU A 202 -0.13 12.78 -2.34
N HIS A 203 1.03 13.12 -1.76
CA HIS A 203 1.25 13.05 -0.31
C HIS A 203 0.32 13.99 0.48
N ASP A 204 -0.17 15.08 -0.13
CA ASP A 204 -1.12 15.99 0.54
C ASP A 204 -2.51 15.35 0.69
N LEU A 205 -2.79 14.27 -0.05
CA LEU A 205 -4.01 13.49 0.10
C LEU A 205 -4.00 12.65 1.37
N GLY A 206 -2.83 12.45 2.00
CA GLY A 206 -2.73 11.87 3.32
C GLY A 206 -3.52 12.66 4.37
N ALA A 207 -3.98 11.96 5.40
CA ALA A 207 -4.50 12.54 6.63
C ALA A 207 -3.73 12.06 7.86
N VAL A 208 -3.60 12.98 8.82
CA VAL A 208 -3.25 12.70 10.21
C VAL A 208 -4.46 13.04 11.08
N ILE A 209 -4.83 12.11 11.96
CA ILE A 209 -6.04 12.19 12.78
C ILE A 209 -5.62 12.21 14.25
N PRO A 210 -5.84 13.32 14.99
CA PRO A 210 -5.60 13.37 16.42
C PRO A 210 -6.43 12.32 17.18
N VAL A 211 -5.82 11.69 18.18
CA VAL A 211 -6.52 10.74 19.05
C VAL A 211 -7.01 11.48 20.30
N GLY A 212 -8.31 11.75 20.35
CA GLY A 212 -8.97 12.43 21.49
C GLY A 212 -8.78 13.95 21.57
N ASP A 213 -9.37 14.55 22.61
CA ASP A 213 -9.56 15.99 22.79
C ASP A 213 -8.32 16.72 23.35
N GLY A 214 -7.22 16.00 23.59
CA GLY A 214 -6.09 16.51 24.36
C GLY A 214 -4.82 15.68 24.20
N ARG A 215 -4.00 16.07 23.22
CA ARG A 215 -2.54 15.89 23.09
C ARG A 215 -1.93 14.48 23.15
N SER A 216 -2.74 13.45 23.31
CA SER A 216 -2.26 12.13 23.70
C SER A 216 -2.16 11.17 22.53
N GLY A 217 -1.92 11.64 21.30
CA GLY A 217 -1.59 10.78 20.13
C GLY A 217 -2.10 11.28 18.77
N ALA A 218 -1.60 10.70 17.68
CA ALA A 218 -2.13 10.87 16.32
C ALA A 218 -2.01 9.60 15.48
N ILE A 219 -2.92 9.41 14.52
CA ILE A 219 -2.94 8.28 13.58
C ILE A 219 -2.73 8.80 12.16
N ALA A 220 -1.74 8.28 11.44
CA ALA A 220 -1.44 8.59 10.05
C ALA A 220 -2.01 7.53 9.09
N THR A 221 -2.58 8.01 7.98
CA THR A 221 -3.07 7.19 6.84
C THR A 221 -1.95 6.91 5.83
N PRO A 222 -2.11 5.97 4.86
CA PRO A 222 -1.03 5.57 3.96
C PRO A 222 -0.29 6.67 3.21
N LEU A 223 -0.99 7.55 2.48
CA LEU A 223 -0.34 8.68 1.79
C LEU A 223 0.16 9.78 2.74
N ALA A 224 -0.18 9.69 4.03
CA ALA A 224 0.39 10.54 5.06
C ALA A 224 1.70 9.97 5.63
N THR A 225 2.23 8.84 5.16
CA THR A 225 3.54 8.37 5.62
C THR A 225 4.62 8.96 4.72
N ALA A 226 5.63 9.62 5.29
CA ALA A 226 6.79 10.12 4.55
C ALA A 226 8.08 9.39 4.97
N TYR A 227 9.08 9.45 4.10
CA TYR A 227 10.35 8.71 4.23
C TYR A 227 11.14 9.04 5.50
N ALA A 228 11.91 8.07 5.98
CA ALA A 228 12.84 8.22 7.09
C ALA A 228 13.94 9.26 6.81
N GLU A 229 14.57 9.75 7.88
CA GLU A 229 15.65 10.74 7.77
C GLU A 229 16.80 10.28 6.87
N THR A 230 17.52 11.25 6.30
CA THR A 230 18.70 11.01 5.45
C THR A 230 19.92 10.49 6.22
N THR A 231 19.81 10.16 7.51
CA THR A 231 20.89 9.64 8.33
C THR A 231 20.77 8.13 8.53
N ALA A 232 21.91 7.43 8.60
CA ALA A 232 21.93 5.98 8.80
C ALA A 232 21.28 5.60 10.13
N GLY A 233 20.12 4.93 10.06
CA GLY A 233 19.37 4.48 11.22
C GLY A 233 18.43 5.52 11.82
N GLY A 234 18.10 6.59 11.08
CA GLY A 234 16.95 7.41 11.41
C GLY A 234 15.65 6.61 11.29
N GLU A 235 14.85 6.59 12.35
CA GLU A 235 13.45 6.15 12.30
C GLU A 235 12.65 7.12 11.41
N THR A 236 11.40 6.77 11.08
CA THR A 236 10.46 7.73 10.48
C THR A 236 10.25 8.91 11.44
N GLN A 237 11.00 10.00 11.29
CA GLN A 237 10.86 11.20 12.14
C GLN A 237 9.76 12.16 11.66
N TRP A 238 9.14 11.84 10.53
CA TRP A 238 8.09 12.66 9.92
C TRP A 238 7.04 11.71 9.36
N PRO A 239 6.00 11.35 10.13
CA PRO A 239 4.89 10.54 9.65
C PRO A 239 4.00 11.39 8.72
N GLY A 240 4.61 11.76 7.59
CA GLY A 240 4.13 12.76 6.66
C GLY A 240 4.31 14.14 7.21
N SER A 241 4.60 15.07 6.33
CA SER A 241 4.17 16.45 6.53
C SER A 241 3.40 16.89 5.28
N GLY A 242 2.86 15.91 4.52
CA GLY A 242 2.63 16.02 3.08
C GLY A 242 3.76 16.75 2.37
N CYS A 243 3.46 17.28 1.19
CA CYS A 243 4.29 18.29 0.57
C CYS A 243 4.17 19.63 1.33
N LEU A 244 5.33 20.19 1.71
CA LEU A 244 5.43 21.53 2.32
C LEU A 244 4.75 21.69 3.69
N GLY A 245 4.58 20.62 4.47
CA GLY A 245 4.00 20.73 5.81
C GLY A 245 2.47 20.69 5.88
N ARG A 246 1.78 20.20 4.84
CA ARG A 246 0.32 20.21 4.72
C ARG A 246 -0.26 18.82 4.53
N PHE A 247 -1.46 18.63 5.06
CA PHE A 247 -2.25 17.42 4.86
C PHE A 247 -3.69 17.79 4.55
N SER A 248 -4.49 16.84 4.07
CA SER A 248 -5.96 17.00 3.99
C SER A 248 -6.62 17.35 5.33
N ARG A 249 -5.90 17.16 6.45
CA ARG A 249 -6.20 17.75 7.76
C ARG A 249 -4.93 18.36 8.34
N ASP A 250 -4.81 19.68 8.30
CA ASP A 250 -3.71 20.42 8.94
C ASP A 250 -3.69 20.11 10.44
N VAL A 251 -2.59 19.52 10.92
CA VAL A 251 -2.51 19.11 12.33
C VAL A 251 -1.99 20.24 13.19
N GLY A 252 -1.02 21.04 12.72
CA GLY A 252 -0.45 22.15 13.52
C GLY A 252 -0.03 21.74 14.95
N TYR A 253 0.31 20.46 15.12
CA TYR A 253 0.24 19.73 16.38
C TYR A 253 1.36 18.69 16.43
N ASP A 254 1.96 18.58 17.62
CA ASP A 254 3.05 17.65 17.93
C ASP A 254 2.54 16.65 18.99
N PRO A 255 2.11 15.44 18.59
CA PRO A 255 1.55 14.43 19.49
C PRO A 255 2.64 13.70 20.30
N ASP A 256 2.27 13.25 21.50
CA ASP A 256 3.16 12.42 22.34
C ASP A 256 3.48 11.03 21.74
N TRP A 257 2.64 10.53 20.82
CA TRP A 257 2.90 9.30 20.05
C TRP A 257 2.20 9.29 18.70
N TRP A 258 2.72 8.48 17.79
CA TRP A 258 2.21 8.28 16.43
C TRP A 258 1.82 6.83 16.18
N GLY A 259 0.70 6.62 15.51
CA GLY A 259 0.28 5.33 15.00
C GLY A 259 -0.04 5.37 13.52
N HIS A 260 -0.19 4.18 12.93
CA HIS A 260 -0.48 4.02 11.52
C HIS A 260 -1.77 3.22 11.36
N THR A 261 -2.58 3.63 10.38
CA THR A 261 -3.77 2.89 9.95
C THR A 261 -3.64 2.49 8.49
N TYR A 262 -4.42 1.48 8.08
CA TYR A 262 -4.59 1.11 6.68
C TYR A 262 -5.82 1.78 6.06
N ALA A 263 -6.59 2.52 6.87
CA ALA A 263 -7.72 3.30 6.37
C ALA A 263 -7.21 4.43 5.47
N LEU A 264 -7.81 4.55 4.30
CA LEU A 264 -7.52 5.64 3.37
C LEU A 264 -8.22 6.92 3.81
N SER A 265 -7.61 8.07 3.56
CA SER A 265 -8.25 9.36 3.85
C SER A 265 -9.41 9.61 2.88
N PRO A 266 -10.39 10.46 3.22
CA PRO A 266 -11.41 10.89 2.28
C PRO A 266 -10.83 11.50 0.98
N ALA A 267 -9.74 12.26 1.09
CA ALA A 267 -9.08 12.86 -0.08
C ALA A 267 -8.40 11.82 -0.97
N THR A 268 -7.76 10.81 -0.36
CA THR A 268 -7.20 9.65 -1.10
C THR A 268 -8.31 8.90 -1.84
N LEU A 269 -9.45 8.67 -1.18
CA LEU A 269 -10.58 7.97 -1.77
C LEU A 269 -11.24 8.76 -2.93
N ASP A 270 -11.38 10.09 -2.80
CA ASP A 270 -11.87 10.94 -3.90
C ASP A 270 -10.90 10.93 -5.10
N ALA A 271 -9.61 11.14 -4.84
CA ALA A 271 -8.60 11.16 -5.90
C ALA A 271 -8.49 9.80 -6.63
N THR A 272 -8.53 8.69 -5.90
CA THR A 272 -8.51 7.34 -6.51
C THR A 272 -9.80 7.04 -7.27
N ALA A 273 -10.97 7.49 -6.81
CA ALA A 273 -12.21 7.33 -7.58
C ALA A 273 -12.16 8.08 -8.92
N ARG A 274 -11.62 9.31 -8.94
CA ARG A 274 -11.40 10.07 -10.18
C ARG A 274 -10.45 9.37 -11.13
N TYR A 275 -9.37 8.82 -10.59
CA TYR A 275 -8.43 8.03 -11.37
C TYR A 275 -9.08 6.77 -11.96
N VAL A 276 -9.83 6.02 -11.16
CA VAL A 276 -10.54 4.80 -11.59
C VAL A 276 -11.61 5.10 -12.63
N ALA A 277 -12.24 6.27 -12.61
CA ALA A 277 -13.19 6.69 -13.63
C ALA A 277 -12.60 6.76 -15.05
N ARG A 278 -11.25 6.78 -15.15
CA ARG A 278 -10.51 6.87 -16.39
C ARG A 278 -9.92 5.53 -16.86
N LEU A 279 -10.00 4.50 -16.02
CA LEU A 279 -9.71 3.10 -16.40
C LEU A 279 -10.86 2.57 -17.26
#